data_AF-B5VVA3-F1
#
_entry.id   AF-B5VVA3-F1
#
_cell.length_a   1.000
_cell.length_b   1.000
_cell.length_c   1.000
_cell.angle_alpha   90.00
_cell.angle_beta   90.00
_cell.angle_gamma   90.00
#
_symmetry.space_group_name_H-M   'P 1'
#
loop_
_entity.id
_entity.type
_entity.pdbx_description
1 polymer ?
#
loop_
_entity_poly.entity_id
_entity_poly.type
_entity_poly.pdbx_seq_one_letter_code
_entity_poly.pdbx_strand_id
1 'polypeptide(L)'
;MQVAPYLGLAIGLAIGLLIWLLGAIFGKLGIWQLEWLYGDRAILWGCVPIGVSLGIFWRNNQFFPDIKPAAIIHNPNLRDLYCNPDSIPIDSKPICIEGQLIGRSGISNIMGQELILKTASGIVPLHYIPQWTPLANFWQKSIHPSDLIGNSVKITGWWRRGATPWIDIEKLENVADRSRIYGGHPLWSVILAGSLAFGGASIISSGRL
;
A
#
# COMPACT_ATOMS: atom_id res chain seq x y z
N MET A 1 -6.55 -11.75 2.49
CA MET A 1 -5.25 -11.04 2.34
C MET A 1 -4.98 -9.94 3.36
N GLN A 2 -5.94 -9.44 4.14
CA GLN A 2 -5.60 -8.60 5.33
C GLN A 2 -4.72 -9.35 6.34
N VAL A 3 -4.80 -10.68 6.33
CA VAL A 3 -3.97 -11.59 7.13
C VAL A 3 -2.53 -11.69 6.60
N ALA A 4 -2.21 -11.21 5.40
CA ALA A 4 -0.90 -11.45 4.78
C ALA A 4 0.31 -10.95 5.60
N PRO A 5 0.27 -9.77 6.26
CA PRO A 5 1.35 -9.37 7.17
C PRO A 5 1.47 -10.28 8.41
N TYR A 6 0.35 -10.76 8.94
CA TYR A 6 0.33 -11.68 10.09
C TYR A 6 0.81 -13.08 9.71
N LEU A 7 0.48 -13.56 8.50
CA LEU A 7 1.06 -14.77 7.92
C LEU A 7 2.57 -14.58 7.71
N GLY A 8 3.00 -13.41 7.23
CA GLY A 8 4.41 -13.04 7.12
C GLY A 8 5.14 -13.15 8.47
N LEU A 9 4.53 -12.67 9.56
CA LEU A 9 5.06 -12.83 10.92
C LEU A 9 5.19 -14.31 11.31
N ALA A 10 4.14 -15.11 11.10
CA ALA A 10 4.16 -16.53 11.45
C ALA A 10 5.20 -17.32 10.63
N ILE A 11 5.29 -17.04 9.32
CA ILE A 11 6.27 -17.64 8.42
C ILE A 11 7.69 -17.21 8.81
N GLY A 12 7.90 -15.94 9.11
CA GLY A 12 9.20 -15.42 9.57
C GLY A 12 9.67 -16.11 10.85
N LEU A 13 8.78 -16.25 11.85
CA LEU A 13 9.07 -17.02 13.07
C LEU A 13 9.37 -18.50 12.77
N ALA A 14 8.57 -19.15 11.94
CA ALA A 14 8.76 -20.56 11.60
C ALA A 14 10.09 -20.80 10.89
N ILE A 15 10.47 -19.92 9.95
CA ILE A 15 11.76 -19.97 9.25
C ILE A 15 12.91 -19.75 10.24
N GLY A 16 12.81 -18.73 11.11
CA GLY A 16 13.83 -18.47 12.13
C GLY A 16 14.04 -19.67 13.04
N LEU A 17 12.94 -20.27 13.53
CA LEU A 17 12.99 -21.47 14.38
C LEU A 17 13.60 -22.66 13.64
N LEU A 18 13.26 -22.85 12.37
CA LEU A 18 13.82 -23.93 11.55
C LEU A 18 15.34 -23.76 11.38
N ILE A 19 15.80 -22.55 11.06
CA ILE A 19 17.23 -22.23 10.92
C ILE A 19 17.97 -22.46 12.24
N TRP A 20 17.39 -22.01 13.35
CA TRP A 20 17.95 -22.18 14.68
C TRP A 20 18.04 -23.66 15.10
N LEU A 21 16.98 -24.45 14.85
CA LEU A 21 16.96 -25.90 15.12
C LEU A 21 17.95 -26.66 14.26
N LEU A 22 18.12 -26.28 12.99
CA LEU A 22 19.15 -26.87 12.12
C LEU A 22 20.54 -26.64 12.69
N GLY A 23 20.84 -25.43 13.16
CA GLY A 23 22.11 -25.15 13.86
C GLY A 23 22.32 -26.08 15.06
N ALA A 24 21.27 -26.32 15.86
CA ALA A 24 21.33 -27.20 17.03
C ALA A 24 21.67 -28.65 16.65
N ILE A 25 21.03 -29.15 15.58
CA ILE A 25 21.22 -30.51 15.07
C ILE A 25 22.64 -30.65 14.51
N PHE A 26 23.09 -29.71 13.69
CA PHE A 26 24.43 -29.75 13.10
C PHE A 26 25.55 -29.61 14.12
N GLY A 27 25.36 -28.80 15.17
CA GLY A 27 26.28 -28.76 16.31
C GLY A 27 26.41 -30.12 16.99
N LYS A 28 25.28 -30.82 17.23
CA LYS A 28 25.30 -32.19 17.79
C LYS A 28 25.95 -33.23 16.87
N LEU A 29 25.89 -33.02 15.56
CA LEU A 29 26.53 -33.89 14.55
C LEU A 29 28.03 -33.56 14.34
N GLY A 30 28.58 -32.58 15.06
CA GLY A 30 30.00 -32.22 14.98
C GLY A 30 30.35 -31.34 13.77
N ILE A 31 29.38 -30.64 13.17
CA ILE A 31 29.61 -29.67 12.09
C ILE A 31 29.71 -28.28 12.72
N TRP A 32 30.90 -27.98 13.24
CA TRP A 32 31.23 -26.75 13.98
C TRP A 32 30.96 -25.47 13.18
N GLN A 33 31.06 -25.53 11.84
CA GLN A 33 30.81 -24.40 10.94
C GLN A 33 29.35 -23.91 10.95
N LEU A 34 28.40 -24.72 11.45
CA LEU A 34 26.97 -24.39 11.49
C LEU A 34 26.42 -24.24 12.91
N GLU A 35 27.26 -24.43 13.93
CA GLU A 35 26.84 -24.31 15.34
C GLU A 35 26.43 -22.88 15.70
N TRP A 36 27.04 -21.88 15.05
CA TRP A 36 26.74 -20.46 15.27
C TRP A 36 25.27 -20.10 14.98
N LEU A 37 24.58 -20.83 14.10
CA LEU A 37 23.16 -20.59 13.81
C LEU A 37 22.26 -20.86 15.02
N TYR A 38 22.69 -21.72 15.95
CA TYR A 38 22.00 -21.97 17.22
C TYR A 38 22.38 -20.96 18.30
N GLY A 39 23.65 -20.54 18.33
CA GLY A 39 24.13 -19.55 19.30
C GLY A 39 23.51 -18.16 19.11
N ASP A 40 23.28 -17.78 17.85
CA ASP A 40 22.83 -16.43 17.51
C ASP A 40 21.30 -16.28 17.52
N ARG A 41 20.78 -15.73 18.63
CA ARG A 41 19.35 -15.37 18.76
C ARG A 41 18.93 -14.23 17.84
N ALA A 42 19.86 -13.46 17.26
CA ALA A 42 19.53 -12.40 16.33
C ALA A 42 18.90 -12.94 15.04
N ILE A 43 19.22 -14.19 14.65
CA ILE A 43 18.56 -14.87 13.53
C ILE A 43 17.04 -14.96 13.77
N LEU A 44 16.63 -15.39 14.97
CA LEU A 44 15.21 -15.50 15.32
C LEU A 44 14.51 -14.15 15.23
N TRP A 45 15.10 -13.11 15.83
CA TRP A 45 14.49 -11.78 15.88
C TRP A 45 14.53 -11.06 14.54
N GLY A 46 15.53 -11.30 13.70
CA GLY A 46 15.66 -10.69 12.38
C GLY A 46 14.77 -11.34 11.31
N CYS A 47 14.48 -12.64 11.42
CA CYS A 47 13.57 -13.32 10.49
C CYS A 47 12.12 -12.82 10.61
N VAL A 48 11.68 -12.32 11.77
CA VAL A 48 10.33 -11.77 11.98
C VAL A 48 10.03 -10.55 11.10
N PRO A 49 10.79 -9.43 11.19
CA PRO A 49 10.53 -8.27 10.35
C PRO A 49 10.76 -8.55 8.86
N ILE A 50 11.67 -9.46 8.49
CA ILE A 50 11.83 -9.92 7.10
C ILE A 50 10.56 -10.64 6.62
N GLY A 51 10.01 -11.54 7.44
CA GLY A 51 8.76 -12.24 7.12
C GLY A 51 7.58 -11.27 6.95
N VAL A 52 7.45 -10.29 7.85
CA VAL A 52 6.44 -9.23 7.74
C VAL A 52 6.63 -8.40 6.46
N SER A 53 7.88 -8.04 6.13
CA SER A 53 8.21 -7.32 4.89
C SER A 53 7.73 -8.07 3.65
N LEU A 54 8.01 -9.37 3.55
CA LEU A 54 7.53 -10.22 2.46
C LEU A 54 6.00 -10.27 2.39
N GLY A 55 5.33 -10.36 3.54
CA GLY A 55 3.87 -10.31 3.63
C GLY A 55 3.29 -8.97 3.13
N ILE A 56 3.95 -7.86 3.42
CA ILE A 56 3.56 -6.53 2.92
C ILE A 56 3.77 -6.44 1.41
N PHE A 57 4.91 -6.91 0.87
CA PHE A 57 5.15 -6.92 -0.58
C PHE A 57 4.10 -7.75 -1.33
N TRP A 58 3.81 -8.96 -0.82
CA TRP A 58 2.77 -9.81 -1.39
C TRP A 58 1.41 -9.11 -1.41
N ARG A 59 1.01 -8.51 -0.29
CA ARG A 59 -0.23 -7.74 -0.19
C ARG A 59 -0.23 -6.56 -1.15
N ASN A 60 0.87 -5.81 -1.24
CA ASN A 60 0.97 -4.63 -2.08
C ASN A 60 0.77 -4.97 -3.55
N ASN A 61 1.41 -6.04 -4.04
CA ASN A 61 1.28 -6.46 -5.44
C ASN A 61 -0.16 -6.85 -5.82
N GLN A 62 -0.91 -7.45 -4.89
CA GLN A 62 -2.32 -7.80 -5.13
C GLN A 62 -3.27 -6.62 -4.96
N PHE A 63 -3.00 -5.76 -3.97
CA PHE A 63 -3.86 -4.64 -3.64
C PHE A 63 -3.65 -3.47 -4.60
N PHE A 64 -2.42 -3.19 -5.04
CA PHE A 64 -2.10 -2.12 -5.98
C PHE A 64 -1.40 -2.70 -7.21
N PRO A 65 -2.10 -3.51 -8.03
CA PRO A 65 -1.52 -4.03 -9.26
C PRO A 65 -1.28 -2.89 -10.24
N ASP A 66 -0.22 -2.99 -11.04
CA ASP A 66 0.11 -1.99 -12.04
C ASP A 66 -1.07 -1.66 -12.94
N ILE A 67 -1.37 -0.36 -13.07
CA ILE A 67 -2.44 0.13 -13.93
C ILE A 67 -1.96 0.06 -15.38
N LYS A 68 -2.27 -1.05 -16.05
CA LYS A 68 -2.00 -1.24 -17.48
C LYS A 68 -3.04 -0.49 -18.32
N PRO A 69 -2.67 0.31 -19.34
CA PRO A 69 -3.62 1.07 -20.15
C PRO A 69 -4.75 0.23 -20.74
N ALA A 70 -4.47 -1.00 -21.16
CA ALA A 70 -5.47 -1.92 -21.72
C ALA A 70 -6.50 -2.45 -20.70
N ALA A 71 -6.21 -2.38 -19.40
CA ALA A 71 -7.09 -2.88 -18.34
C ALA A 71 -7.96 -1.78 -17.71
N ILE A 72 -7.73 -0.50 -18.05
CA ILE A 72 -8.44 0.63 -17.46
C ILE A 72 -9.88 0.66 -17.97
N ILE A 73 -10.82 0.68 -17.02
CA ILE A 73 -12.23 0.93 -17.34
C ILE A 73 -12.45 2.45 -17.37
N HIS A 74 -12.76 2.99 -18.55
CA HIS A 74 -12.98 4.41 -18.76
C HIS A 74 -14.43 4.81 -18.52
N ASN A 75 -14.63 5.85 -17.72
CA ASN A 75 -15.91 6.44 -17.34
C ASN A 75 -17.00 5.39 -17.03
N PRO A 76 -16.72 4.43 -16.12
CA PRO A 76 -17.72 3.43 -15.74
C PRO A 76 -18.93 4.11 -15.11
N ASN A 77 -20.11 3.55 -15.34
CA ASN A 77 -21.29 3.91 -14.58
C ASN A 77 -21.11 3.43 -13.14
N LEU A 78 -21.13 4.36 -12.18
CA LEU A 78 -20.95 4.01 -10.78
C LEU A 78 -22.00 3.00 -10.32
N ARG A 79 -23.27 3.13 -10.76
CA ARG A 79 -24.34 2.20 -10.38
C ARG A 79 -23.98 0.75 -10.69
N ASP A 80 -23.39 0.49 -11.85
CA ASP A 80 -23.00 -0.85 -12.27
C ASP A 80 -21.85 -1.39 -11.41
N LEU A 81 -20.93 -0.51 -10.99
CA LEU A 81 -19.85 -0.87 -10.05
C LEU A 81 -20.39 -1.19 -8.64
N TYR A 82 -21.38 -0.43 -8.16
CA TYR A 82 -22.04 -0.66 -6.87
C TYR A 82 -22.87 -1.95 -6.86
N CYS A 83 -23.60 -2.23 -7.95
CA CYS A 83 -24.53 -3.35 -8.04
C CYS A 83 -23.89 -4.67 -8.46
N ASN A 84 -22.60 -4.69 -8.82
CA ASN A 84 -21.92 -5.91 -9.23
C ASN A 84 -21.87 -6.92 -8.04
N PRO A 85 -22.52 -8.10 -8.16
CA PRO A 85 -22.57 -9.07 -7.07
C PRO A 85 -21.26 -9.81 -6.86
N ASP A 86 -20.45 -9.97 -7.91
CA ASP A 86 -19.27 -10.85 -7.92
C ASP A 86 -17.99 -10.18 -7.39
N SER A 87 -18.00 -8.87 -7.19
CA SER A 87 -16.82 -8.14 -6.72
C SER A 87 -16.56 -8.40 -5.23
N ILE A 88 -15.33 -8.65 -4.83
CA ILE A 88 -14.96 -8.74 -3.41
C ILE A 88 -14.20 -7.47 -3.00
N PRO A 89 -14.19 -7.10 -1.71
CA PRO A 89 -13.52 -5.87 -1.27
C PRO A 89 -12.03 -5.77 -1.61
N ILE A 90 -11.42 -6.92 -1.84
CA ILE A 90 -10.02 -7.02 -2.24
C ILE A 90 -9.79 -6.79 -3.73
N ASP A 91 -10.82 -6.89 -4.56
CA ASP A 91 -10.66 -6.71 -6.00
C ASP A 91 -10.21 -5.29 -6.31
N SER A 92 -9.03 -5.22 -6.93
CA SER A 92 -8.41 -3.97 -7.39
C SER A 92 -8.80 -3.73 -8.84
N LYS A 93 -9.88 -2.98 -9.08
CA LYS A 93 -10.30 -2.67 -10.47
C LYS A 93 -9.74 -1.32 -10.92
N PRO A 94 -8.80 -1.27 -11.88
CA PRO A 94 -8.27 0.00 -12.37
C PRO A 94 -9.36 0.74 -13.16
N ILE A 95 -9.67 1.95 -12.72
CA ILE A 95 -10.68 2.79 -13.36
C ILE A 95 -10.11 4.17 -13.66
N CYS A 96 -10.67 4.81 -14.68
CA CYS A 96 -10.42 6.20 -15.00
C CYS A 96 -11.77 6.91 -15.16
N ILE A 97 -12.08 7.87 -14.30
CA ILE A 97 -13.40 8.50 -14.24
C ILE A 97 -13.26 10.02 -14.13
N GLU A 98 -14.14 10.72 -14.85
CA GLU A 98 -14.21 12.18 -14.84
C GLU A 98 -15.42 12.66 -14.03
N GLY A 99 -15.24 13.74 -13.29
CA GLY A 99 -16.30 14.32 -12.47
C GLY A 99 -15.84 15.59 -11.75
N GLN A 100 -16.75 16.18 -10.99
CA GLN A 100 -16.45 17.34 -10.16
C GLN A 100 -15.90 16.88 -8.81
N LEU A 101 -14.75 17.43 -8.40
CA LEU A 101 -14.22 17.19 -7.07
C LEU A 101 -14.99 18.02 -6.05
N ILE A 102 -15.55 17.38 -5.03
CA ILE A 102 -16.23 18.03 -3.92
C ILE A 102 -15.58 17.59 -2.60
N GLY A 103 -15.64 18.44 -1.58
CA GLY A 103 -15.00 18.17 -0.30
C GLY A 103 -14.88 19.45 0.52
N ARG A 104 -14.22 19.35 1.68
CA ARG A 104 -13.85 20.53 2.47
C ARG A 104 -12.60 21.19 1.91
N SER A 105 -12.62 22.51 1.81
CA SER A 105 -11.48 23.31 1.34
C SER A 105 -10.60 23.81 2.49
N GLY A 106 -9.38 24.25 2.13
CA GLY A 106 -8.43 24.83 3.06
C GLY A 106 -7.85 23.84 4.07
N ILE A 107 -7.40 24.38 5.21
CA ILE A 107 -6.65 23.66 6.25
C ILE A 107 -7.43 22.46 6.81
N SER A 108 -8.77 22.55 6.80
CA SER A 108 -9.66 21.49 7.28
C SER A 108 -9.55 20.17 6.51
N ASN A 109 -8.94 20.19 5.30
CA ASN A 109 -8.73 19.01 4.46
C ASN A 109 -7.30 18.96 3.92
N ILE A 110 -6.33 19.51 4.66
CA ILE A 110 -4.91 19.51 4.27
C ILE A 110 -4.31 18.09 4.18
N MET A 111 -5.01 17.07 4.70
CA MET A 111 -4.59 15.68 4.54
C MET A 111 -5.30 14.98 3.38
N GLY A 112 -6.22 15.64 2.68
CA GLY A 112 -7.00 15.06 1.58
C GLY A 112 -7.92 13.92 2.02
N GLN A 113 -8.39 13.96 3.27
CA GLN A 113 -9.20 12.91 3.89
C GLN A 113 -10.69 12.99 3.50
N GLU A 114 -11.18 14.19 3.19
CA GLU A 114 -12.58 14.42 2.81
C GLU A 114 -12.67 14.83 1.35
N LEU A 115 -12.31 13.90 0.46
CA LEU A 115 -12.39 14.07 -0.98
C LEU A 115 -13.49 13.15 -1.54
N ILE A 116 -14.40 13.71 -2.32
CA ILE A 116 -15.50 12.99 -2.95
C ILE A 116 -15.55 13.39 -4.42
N LEU A 117 -15.70 12.42 -5.31
CA LEU A 117 -15.96 12.67 -6.72
C LEU A 117 -17.47 12.66 -6.96
N LYS A 118 -17.99 13.74 -7.52
CA LYS A 118 -19.37 13.82 -8.03
C LYS A 118 -19.36 13.61 -9.54
N THR A 119 -19.99 12.53 -9.98
CA THR A 119 -20.15 12.18 -11.39
C THR A 119 -21.63 12.28 -11.79
N ALA A 120 -21.93 12.11 -13.08
CA ALA A 120 -23.32 12.05 -13.56
C ALA A 120 -24.09 10.86 -12.96
N SER A 121 -23.40 9.77 -12.63
CA SER A 121 -24.01 8.52 -12.14
C SER A 121 -24.12 8.42 -10.61
N GLY A 122 -23.51 9.35 -9.87
CA GLY A 122 -23.51 9.35 -8.41
C GLY A 122 -22.25 9.96 -7.81
N ILE A 123 -22.08 9.76 -6.51
CA ILE A 123 -20.92 10.20 -5.73
C ILE A 123 -20.09 9.00 -5.25
N VAL A 124 -18.78 9.21 -5.07
CA VAL A 124 -17.88 8.21 -4.51
C VAL A 124 -16.77 8.88 -3.70
N PRO A 125 -16.47 8.42 -2.47
CA PRO A 125 -15.35 8.91 -1.69
C PRO A 125 -14.00 8.49 -2.30
N LEU A 126 -13.00 9.35 -2.10
CA LEU A 126 -11.67 9.19 -2.64
C LEU A 126 -10.65 9.10 -1.50
N HIS A 127 -9.69 8.19 -1.64
CA HIS A 127 -8.56 8.08 -0.71
C HIS A 127 -7.28 8.56 -1.40
N TYR A 128 -6.71 9.61 -0.83
CA TYR A 128 -5.46 10.19 -1.28
C TYR A 128 -4.38 10.06 -0.20
N ILE A 129 -3.20 9.63 -0.64
CA ILE A 129 -1.97 9.73 0.15
C ILE A 129 -0.94 10.40 -0.76
N PRO A 130 -0.24 11.47 -0.33
CA PRO A 130 0.77 12.13 -1.15
C PRO A 130 1.91 11.18 -1.53
N GLN A 131 2.42 11.29 -2.76
CA GLN A 131 3.54 10.46 -3.23
C GLN A 131 4.83 10.67 -2.42
N TRP A 132 5.22 11.92 -2.15
CA TRP A 132 6.57 12.23 -1.68
C TRP A 132 6.73 12.23 -0.16
N THR A 133 5.81 12.84 0.57
CA THR A 133 5.79 12.81 2.04
C THR A 133 4.40 13.20 2.54
N PRO A 134 3.90 12.61 3.65
CA PRO A 134 2.72 13.12 4.33
C PRO A 134 2.89 14.60 4.73
N LEU A 135 4.15 15.05 4.88
CA LEU A 135 4.50 16.44 5.15
C LEU A 135 4.46 17.34 3.89
N ALA A 136 4.35 16.76 2.69
CA ALA A 136 4.39 17.52 1.43
C ALA A 136 3.20 18.48 1.33
N ASN A 137 2.11 18.14 2.01
CA ASN A 137 0.92 18.95 2.10
C ASN A 137 1.12 20.24 2.92
N PHE A 138 2.21 20.35 3.69
CA PHE A 138 2.57 21.56 4.44
C PHE A 138 3.54 22.48 3.66
N TRP A 139 3.95 22.11 2.44
CA TRP A 139 4.85 22.92 1.62
C TRP A 139 4.10 23.89 0.71
N GLN A 140 4.43 25.18 0.76
CA GLN A 140 3.72 26.28 0.05
C GLN A 140 3.66 26.17 -1.48
N LYS A 141 4.43 25.28 -2.12
CA LYS A 141 4.49 25.12 -3.58
C LYS A 141 3.86 23.83 -4.09
N SER A 142 3.27 23.02 -3.22
CA SER A 142 2.62 21.77 -3.63
C SER A 142 1.17 22.05 -4.02
N ILE A 143 0.75 21.58 -5.21
CA ILE A 143 -0.66 21.61 -5.61
C ILE A 143 -1.39 20.60 -4.74
N HIS A 144 -2.33 21.08 -3.93
CA HIS A 144 -3.06 20.23 -3.00
C HIS A 144 -4.39 19.78 -3.61
N PRO A 145 -4.88 18.55 -3.36
CA PRO A 145 -6.20 18.15 -3.81
C PRO A 145 -7.33 19.08 -3.33
N SER A 146 -7.14 19.74 -2.19
CA SER A 146 -8.08 20.74 -1.67
C SER A 146 -8.21 21.96 -2.57
N ASP A 147 -7.18 22.30 -3.34
CA ASP A 147 -7.15 23.45 -4.25
C ASP A 147 -7.95 23.15 -5.53
N LEU A 148 -8.21 21.88 -5.79
CA LEU A 148 -8.97 21.39 -6.93
C LEU A 148 -10.46 21.18 -6.61
N ILE A 149 -10.88 21.47 -5.38
CA ILE A 149 -12.28 21.35 -4.98
C ILE A 149 -13.13 22.36 -5.76
N GLY A 150 -14.22 21.88 -6.33
CA GLY A 150 -15.09 22.63 -7.24
C GLY A 150 -14.74 22.45 -8.72
N ASN A 151 -13.51 22.01 -9.04
CA ASN A 151 -13.06 21.83 -10.41
C ASN A 151 -13.49 20.46 -10.98
N SER A 152 -13.57 20.40 -12.31
CA SER A 152 -13.69 19.13 -13.03
C SER A 152 -12.33 18.44 -13.09
N VAL A 153 -12.28 17.20 -12.61
CA VAL A 153 -11.06 16.41 -12.50
C VAL A 153 -11.24 15.05 -13.15
N LYS A 154 -10.14 14.53 -13.69
CA LYS A 154 -9.98 13.17 -14.18
C LYS A 154 -9.18 12.38 -13.15
N ILE A 155 -9.78 11.32 -12.62
CA ILE A 155 -9.16 10.47 -11.60
C ILE A 155 -8.83 9.13 -12.22
N THR A 156 -7.61 8.67 -12.02
CA THR A 156 -7.16 7.31 -12.32
C THR A 156 -6.73 6.65 -11.03
N GLY A 157 -7.17 5.42 -10.81
CA GLY A 157 -6.88 4.71 -9.57
C GLY A 157 -7.56 3.35 -9.51
N TRP A 158 -7.64 2.78 -8.32
CA TRP A 158 -8.27 1.48 -8.08
C TRP A 158 -9.60 1.65 -7.37
N TRP A 159 -10.67 1.17 -8.01
CA TRP A 159 -11.97 1.01 -7.38
C TRP A 159 -11.92 -0.11 -6.33
N ARG A 160 -12.43 0.18 -5.14
CA ARG A 160 -12.57 -0.77 -4.03
C ARG A 160 -14.02 -0.99 -3.70
N ARG A 161 -14.44 -2.26 -3.65
CA ARG A 161 -15.71 -2.62 -3.03
C ARG A 161 -15.55 -2.65 -1.50
N GLY A 162 -16.58 -2.26 -0.78
CA GLY A 162 -16.62 -2.31 0.67
C GLY A 162 -18.05 -2.03 1.14
N ALA A 163 -18.26 -1.96 2.46
CA ALA A 163 -19.53 -1.47 3.01
C ALA A 163 -19.84 -0.04 2.48
N THR A 164 -18.79 0.78 2.42
CA THR A 164 -18.73 2.01 1.65
C THR A 164 -17.63 1.82 0.61
N PRO A 165 -17.89 1.77 -0.70
CA PRO A 165 -16.83 1.68 -1.70
C PRO A 165 -16.13 3.03 -1.87
N TRP A 166 -14.88 2.99 -2.30
CA TRP A 166 -14.04 4.17 -2.52
C TRP A 166 -13.08 3.94 -3.68
N ILE A 167 -12.37 5.00 -4.07
CA ILE A 167 -11.30 4.94 -5.06
C ILE A 167 -10.00 5.33 -4.40
N ASP A 168 -9.01 4.43 -4.46
CA ASP A 168 -7.63 4.79 -4.11
C ASP A 168 -7.01 5.53 -5.30
N ILE A 169 -6.66 6.80 -5.11
CA ILE A 169 -6.13 7.66 -6.18
C ILE A 169 -4.69 7.26 -6.49
N GLU A 170 -4.41 6.99 -7.77
CA GLU A 170 -3.05 6.92 -8.31
C GLU A 170 -2.67 8.24 -8.99
N LYS A 171 -3.60 8.82 -9.75
CA LYS A 171 -3.41 10.08 -10.46
C LYS A 171 -4.69 10.88 -10.44
N LEU A 172 -4.58 12.16 -10.13
CA LEU A 172 -5.64 13.15 -10.22
C LEU A 172 -5.16 14.26 -11.16
N GLU A 173 -5.93 14.52 -12.21
CA GLU A 173 -5.62 15.53 -13.23
C GLU A 173 -6.77 16.53 -13.33
N ASN A 174 -6.48 17.82 -13.20
CA ASN A 174 -7.49 18.85 -13.42
C ASN A 174 -7.71 19.04 -14.94
N VAL A 175 -8.97 19.04 -15.36
CA VAL A 175 -9.33 19.10 -16.78
C VAL A 175 -9.02 20.48 -17.37
N ALA A 176 -9.10 21.55 -16.59
CA ALA A 176 -8.93 22.93 -17.07
C ALA A 176 -7.46 23.29 -17.33
N ASP A 177 -6.57 23.00 -16.37
CA ASP A 177 -5.16 23.43 -16.40
C ASP A 177 -4.18 22.27 -16.66
N ARG A 178 -4.68 21.03 -16.76
CA ARG A 178 -3.89 19.79 -16.90
C ARG A 178 -2.86 19.59 -15.78
N SER A 179 -3.03 20.26 -14.64
CA SER A 179 -2.22 20.01 -13.45
C SER A 179 -2.45 18.58 -12.95
N ARG A 180 -1.40 17.95 -12.41
CA ARG A 180 -1.40 16.54 -12.03
C ARG A 180 -0.90 16.36 -10.60
N ILE A 181 -1.63 15.56 -9.84
CA ILE A 181 -1.28 15.12 -8.50
C ILE A 181 -1.20 13.59 -8.53
N TYR A 182 -0.18 13.03 -7.90
CA TYR A 182 0.04 11.58 -7.84
C TYR A 182 -0.17 11.05 -6.41
N GLY A 183 -0.84 9.90 -6.34
CA GLY A 183 -0.98 9.13 -5.11
C GLY A 183 0.27 8.33 -4.78
N GLY A 184 0.48 8.07 -3.50
CA GLY A 184 1.66 7.38 -2.96
C GLY A 184 1.38 6.01 -2.34
N HIS A 185 0.14 5.50 -2.43
CA HIS A 185 -0.28 4.28 -1.73
C HIS A 185 0.68 3.08 -1.87
N PRO A 186 1.07 2.66 -3.09
CA PRO A 186 2.01 1.55 -3.25
C PRO A 186 3.43 1.92 -2.79
N LEU A 187 3.85 3.17 -3.01
CA LEU A 187 5.20 3.64 -2.65
C LEU A 187 5.43 3.57 -1.13
N TRP A 188 4.49 4.05 -0.32
CA TRP A 188 4.60 3.98 1.14
C TRP A 188 4.61 2.55 1.67
N SER A 189 3.84 1.66 1.04
CA SER A 189 3.85 0.23 1.39
C SER A 189 5.22 -0.41 1.10
N VAL A 190 5.84 -0.05 -0.03
CA VAL A 190 7.19 -0.51 -0.40
C VAL A 190 8.25 0.07 0.53
N ILE A 191 8.17 1.36 0.90
CA ILE A 191 9.10 1.97 1.85
C ILE A 191 9.03 1.25 3.20
N LEU A 192 7.82 1.03 3.73
CA LEU A 192 7.63 0.31 4.99
C LEU A 192 8.19 -1.11 4.93
N ALA A 193 7.90 -1.86 3.85
CA ALA A 193 8.44 -3.19 3.66
C ALA A 193 9.98 -3.18 3.56
N GLY A 194 10.55 -2.23 2.83
CA GLY A 194 12.01 -2.05 2.71
C GLY A 194 12.67 -1.74 4.05
N SER A 195 12.09 -0.84 4.86
CA SER A 195 12.59 -0.51 6.20
C SER A 195 12.57 -1.72 7.13
N LEU A 196 11.52 -2.55 7.06
CA LEU A 196 11.43 -3.78 7.85
C LEU A 196 12.46 -4.83 7.41
N ALA A 197 12.66 -5.01 6.10
CA ALA A 197 13.68 -5.90 5.57
C ALA A 197 15.09 -5.47 6.01
N PHE A 198 15.39 -4.18 5.88
CA PHE A 198 16.67 -3.62 6.30
C PHE A 198 16.89 -3.73 7.81
N GLY A 199 15.87 -3.44 8.61
CA GLY A 199 15.91 -3.60 10.07
C GLY A 199 16.15 -5.05 10.47
N GLY A 200 15.47 -6.00 9.83
CA GLY A 200 15.69 -7.42 10.05
C GLY A 200 17.09 -7.89 9.68
N ALA A 201 17.60 -7.48 8.52
CA ALA A 201 18.97 -7.78 8.10
C ALA A 201 20.01 -7.18 9.06
N SER A 202 19.77 -5.95 9.52
CA SER A 202 20.66 -5.25 10.46
C SER A 202 20.69 -5.92 11.83
N ILE A 203 19.57 -6.48 12.29
CA ILE A 203 19.51 -7.29 13.51
C ILE A 203 20.38 -8.54 13.35
N ILE A 204 20.22 -9.28 12.25
CA ILE A 204 21.02 -10.50 11.98
C ILE A 204 22.51 -10.15 11.90
N SER A 205 22.88 -9.07 11.22
CA SER A 205 24.29 -8.66 11.10
C SER A 205 24.91 -8.18 12.41
N SER A 206 24.08 -7.75 13.37
CA SER A 206 24.52 -7.31 14.70
C SER A 206 24.54 -8.46 15.72
N GLY A 207 24.10 -9.65 15.32
CA GLY A 207 24.20 -10.87 16.11
C GLY A 207 25.67 -11.12 16.48
N ARG A 208 25.91 -11.32 17.77
CA ARG A 208 27.23 -11.70 18.28
C ARG A 208 27.28 -13.21 18.43
N LEU A 209 28.33 -13.81 17.87
CA LEU A 209 28.78 -15.17 18.14
C LEU A 209 28.97 -15.40 19.65
#